data_AF-F6GC74-F1
#
_entry.id   AF-F6GC74-F1
#
_cell.length_a   1.000
_cell.length_b   1.000
_cell.length_c   1.000
_cell.angle_alpha   90.00
_cell.angle_beta   90.00
_cell.angle_gamma   90.00
#
_symmetry.space_group_name_H-M   'P 1'
#
loop_
_entity.id
_entity.type
_entity.pdbx_description
1 polymer ?
#
loop_
_entity_poly.entity_id
_entity_poly.type
_entity_poly.pdbx_seq_one_letter_code
_entity_poly.pdbx_strand_id
1 'polypeptide(L)'
;MFTNSIYGQDSELISDGELCRQIQSAMEYIKADNELKTRNFRFDSKIGNGWNYGMYFSTEYVAFQLDIEKEKVFEFDKTKTYPIYKKLESTKRKKTELKLDCVKKKRKPNVELSKLDKDNLLIDITTDRVGKEGSSGTAYLFFFDNGKIAKVFKEYWIE
;
A
#
# COMPACT_ATOMS: atom_id res chain seq x y z
N MET A 1 -19.56 3.68 21.38
CA MET A 1 -18.37 2.81 21.57
C MET A 1 -17.30 3.29 20.60
N PHE A 2 -16.08 3.45 21.10
CA PHE A 2 -14.98 4.20 20.49
C PHE A 2 -14.34 3.48 19.29
N THR A 3 -14.20 4.14 18.14
CA THR A 3 -13.33 3.72 17.03
C THR A 3 -12.40 4.86 16.64
N ASN A 4 -11.37 5.10 17.47
CA ASN A 4 -10.23 5.90 17.05
C ASN A 4 -9.12 4.94 16.63
N SER A 5 -9.19 4.41 15.41
CA SER A 5 -8.07 3.74 14.77
C SER A 5 -7.37 4.75 13.86
N ILE A 6 -6.06 4.89 14.05
CA ILE A 6 -5.18 5.87 13.41
C ILE A 6 -4.26 5.08 12.48
N TYR A 7 -4.38 5.29 11.17
CA TYR A 7 -3.51 4.72 10.14
C TYR A 7 -2.91 5.86 9.30
N GLY A 8 -1.58 5.94 9.22
CA GLY A 8 -0.84 7.03 8.57
C GLY A 8 -0.06 7.91 9.56
N GLN A 9 1.08 8.46 9.14
CA GLN A 9 1.91 9.34 9.98
C GLN A 9 1.62 10.83 9.78
N ASP A 10 1.13 11.23 8.60
CA ASP A 10 1.07 12.64 8.23
C ASP A 10 -0.38 13.12 8.10
N SER A 11 -0.88 13.70 9.18
CA SER A 11 -1.97 14.69 9.27
C SER A 11 -3.40 14.34 8.84
N GLU A 12 -3.68 13.23 8.15
CA GLU A 12 -5.06 12.93 7.72
C GLU A 12 -5.52 11.55 8.21
N LEU A 13 -6.33 11.59 9.27
CA LEU A 13 -7.00 10.42 9.83
C LEU A 13 -7.97 9.84 8.79
N ILE A 14 -7.72 8.62 8.35
CA ILE A 14 -8.70 7.85 7.59
C ILE A 14 -9.64 7.10 8.55
N SER A 15 -10.93 7.10 8.26
CA SER A 15 -11.89 6.29 9.01
C SER A 15 -11.78 4.81 8.64
N ASP A 16 -12.12 3.91 9.57
CA ASP A 16 -12.16 2.47 9.32
C ASP A 16 -13.05 2.10 8.13
N GLY A 17 -14.20 2.78 7.99
CA GLY A 17 -15.12 2.58 6.87
C GLY A 17 -14.52 2.99 5.51
N GLU A 18 -13.76 4.08 5.48
CA GLU A 18 -13.09 4.52 4.26
C GLU A 18 -11.91 3.62 3.89
N LEU A 19 -11.09 3.22 4.86
CA LEU A 19 -10.03 2.26 4.65
C LEU A 19 -10.58 0.91 4.16
N CYS A 20 -11.71 0.46 4.71
CA CYS A 20 -12.40 -0.73 4.23
C CYS A 20 -12.82 -0.62 2.76
N ARG A 21 -13.39 0.52 2.34
CA ARG A 21 -13.75 0.74 0.93
C ARG A 21 -12.54 0.73 0.01
N GLN A 22 -11.42 1.34 0.44
CA GLN A 22 -10.17 1.32 -0.31
C GLN A 22 -9.64 -0.11 -0.46
N ILE A 23 -9.60 -0.88 0.63
CA ILE A 23 -9.16 -2.28 0.61
C ILE A 23 -10.08 -3.12 -0.29
N GLN A 24 -11.40 -2.98 -0.17
CA GLN A 24 -12.35 -3.73 -1.00
C GLN A 24 -12.18 -3.42 -2.49
N SER A 25 -12.09 -2.13 -2.84
CA SER A 25 -11.88 -1.70 -4.24
C SER A 25 -10.55 -2.22 -4.79
N ALA A 26 -9.47 -2.12 -4.01
CA ALA A 26 -8.16 -2.65 -4.39
C ALA A 26 -8.21 -4.17 -4.58
N MET A 27 -8.94 -4.89 -3.71
CA MET A 27 -9.07 -6.33 -3.84
C MET A 27 -9.94 -6.77 -5.02
N GLU A 28 -10.97 -6.02 -5.37
CA GLU A 28 -11.75 -6.25 -6.58
C GLU A 28 -10.88 -6.07 -7.84
N TYR A 29 -10.06 -5.02 -7.87
CA TYR A 29 -9.07 -4.80 -8.93
C TYR A 29 -8.11 -6.00 -9.04
N ILE A 30 -7.51 -6.43 -7.93
CA ILE A 30 -6.55 -7.54 -7.90
C ILE A 30 -7.20 -8.87 -8.29
N LYS A 31 -8.47 -9.09 -7.94
CA LYS A 31 -9.21 -10.29 -8.34
C LYS A 31 -9.57 -10.31 -9.82
N ALA A 32 -9.61 -9.15 -10.49
CA ALA A 32 -9.76 -9.07 -11.93
C ALA A 32 -8.42 -9.33 -12.66
N ASP A 33 -7.27 -9.17 -11.98
CA ASP A 33 -5.96 -9.51 -12.53
C ASP A 33 -5.86 -11.04 -12.79
N ASN A 34 -5.53 -11.40 -14.02
CA ASN A 34 -5.54 -12.79 -14.47
C ASN A 34 -4.58 -13.71 -13.69
N GLU A 35 -3.53 -13.17 -13.10
CA GLU A 35 -2.52 -13.94 -12.35
C GLU A 35 -2.98 -14.24 -10.92
N LEU A 36 -3.79 -13.36 -10.35
CA LEU A 36 -4.19 -13.41 -8.94
C LEU A 36 -5.67 -13.71 -8.72
N LYS A 37 -6.49 -13.75 -9.78
CA LYS A 37 -7.94 -13.99 -9.70
C LYS A 37 -8.34 -15.26 -8.95
N THR A 38 -7.53 -16.32 -9.00
CA THR A 38 -7.81 -17.61 -8.34
C THR A 38 -7.25 -17.70 -6.91
N ARG A 39 -6.55 -16.66 -6.44
CA ARG A 39 -5.85 -16.70 -5.16
C ARG A 39 -6.79 -16.36 -4.00
N ASN A 40 -6.62 -17.12 -2.93
CA ASN A 40 -7.25 -16.82 -1.65
C ASN A 40 -6.39 -15.82 -0.87
N PHE A 41 -6.87 -14.59 -0.78
CA PHE A 41 -6.20 -13.51 -0.05
C PHE A 41 -6.43 -13.65 1.45
N ARG A 42 -5.33 -13.78 2.20
CA ARG A 42 -5.31 -13.92 3.64
C ARG A 42 -4.53 -12.75 4.23
N PHE A 43 -5.23 -11.86 4.89
CA PHE A 43 -4.64 -10.63 5.38
C PHE A 43 -3.95 -10.83 6.72
N ASP A 44 -2.84 -10.12 6.90
CA ASP A 44 -2.19 -9.93 8.19
C ASP A 44 -3.18 -9.22 9.15
N SER A 45 -3.04 -9.49 10.45
CA SER A 45 -3.73 -8.74 11.49
C SER A 45 -3.14 -7.35 11.70
N LYS A 46 -2.06 -6.99 10.99
CA LYS A 46 -1.35 -5.72 11.11
C LYS A 46 -1.35 -4.94 9.80
N ILE A 47 -1.23 -3.63 9.94
CA ILE A 47 -0.98 -2.70 8.85
C ILE A 47 0.26 -1.86 9.18
N GLY A 48 1.14 -1.75 8.19
CA GLY A 48 2.39 -1.01 8.27
C GLY A 48 2.24 0.45 7.85
N ASN A 49 3.01 1.33 8.46
CA ASN A 49 3.08 2.74 8.07
C ASN A 49 4.26 2.99 7.13
N GLY A 50 3.99 3.33 5.86
CA GLY A 50 5.00 3.62 4.82
C GLY A 50 5.94 2.46 4.47
N TRP A 51 5.52 1.23 4.73
CA TRP A 51 6.31 0.02 4.49
C TRP A 51 6.37 -0.31 3.01
N ASN A 52 7.56 -0.70 2.55
CA ASN A 52 7.83 -1.14 1.18
C ASN A 52 7.61 -0.07 0.08
N TYR A 53 7.10 1.13 0.41
CA TYR A 53 7.02 2.27 -0.52
C TYR A 53 8.39 2.62 -1.08
N GLY A 54 9.38 2.80 -0.20
CA GLY A 54 10.76 3.12 -0.62
C GLY A 54 11.44 1.99 -1.41
N MET A 55 11.03 0.74 -1.17
CA MET A 55 11.63 -0.44 -1.78
C MET A 55 11.09 -0.71 -3.19
N TYR A 56 9.78 -0.54 -3.40
CA TYR A 56 9.14 -0.92 -4.65
C TYR A 56 8.65 0.26 -5.51
N PHE A 57 8.28 1.38 -4.89
CA PHE A 57 7.46 2.41 -5.55
C PHE A 57 7.88 3.85 -5.23
N SER A 58 9.15 4.08 -4.88
CA SER A 58 9.59 5.41 -4.45
C SER A 58 9.41 6.45 -5.57
N THR A 59 9.77 6.09 -6.80
CA THR A 59 9.62 6.94 -7.99
C THR A 59 8.16 7.14 -8.37
N GLU A 60 7.36 6.08 -8.42
CA GLU A 60 5.93 6.10 -8.71
C GLU A 60 5.16 6.99 -7.72
N TYR A 61 5.54 6.93 -6.44
CA TYR A 61 4.96 7.74 -5.40
C TYR A 61 5.24 9.23 -5.60
N VAL A 62 6.52 9.58 -5.81
CA VAL A 62 6.94 10.97 -6.03
C VAL A 62 6.30 11.53 -7.30
N ALA A 63 6.23 10.74 -8.36
CA ALA A 63 5.60 11.11 -9.61
C ALA A 63 4.11 11.46 -9.41
N PHE A 64 3.37 10.63 -8.67
CA PHE A 64 1.96 10.87 -8.40
C PHE A 64 1.74 12.12 -7.55
N GLN A 65 2.53 12.30 -6.49
CA GLN A 65 2.41 13.46 -5.59
C GLN A 65 2.69 14.80 -6.28
N LEU A 66 3.47 14.79 -7.37
CA LEU A 66 3.81 15.99 -8.15
C LEU A 66 2.99 16.12 -9.43
N ASP A 67 2.06 15.20 -9.69
CA ASP A 67 1.28 15.11 -10.94
C ASP A 67 2.17 15.12 -12.20
N ILE A 68 3.21 14.27 -12.20
CA ILE A 68 4.13 14.10 -13.32
C ILE A 68 4.24 12.64 -13.77
N GLU A 69 4.79 12.44 -14.96
CA GLU A 69 5.19 11.12 -15.44
C GLU A 69 6.40 10.61 -14.65
N LYS A 70 6.44 9.30 -14.37
CA LYS A 70 7.49 8.72 -13.51
C LYS A 70 8.88 8.82 -14.13
N GLU A 71 8.95 8.77 -15.45
CA GLU A 71 10.17 8.90 -16.24
C GLU A 71 10.81 10.29 -16.06
N LYS A 72 10.01 11.31 -15.74
CA LYS A 72 10.45 12.70 -15.57
C LYS A 72 10.95 13.02 -14.16
N VAL A 73 10.78 12.12 -13.18
CA VAL A 73 11.08 12.40 -11.76
C VAL A 73 12.53 12.84 -11.54
N PHE A 74 13.49 12.20 -12.21
CA PHE A 74 14.92 12.51 -12.02
C PHE A 74 15.38 13.78 -12.73
N GLU A 75 14.62 14.24 -13.73
CA GLU A 75 14.86 15.47 -14.48
C GLU A 75 14.08 16.66 -13.90
N PHE A 76 13.11 16.39 -13.03
CA PHE A 76 12.28 17.40 -12.39
C PHE A 76 13.05 18.19 -11.31
N ASP A 77 12.47 19.32 -10.93
CA ASP A 77 13.03 20.20 -9.91
C ASP A 77 13.28 19.45 -8.59
N LYS A 78 14.57 19.30 -8.25
CA LYS A 78 15.03 18.60 -7.05
C LYS A 78 14.54 19.27 -5.76
N THR A 79 14.25 20.56 -5.78
CA THR A 79 13.67 21.25 -4.61
C THR A 79 12.24 20.79 -4.32
N LYS A 80 11.56 20.19 -5.31
CA LYS A 80 10.20 19.62 -5.19
C LYS A 80 10.22 18.11 -4.96
N THR A 81 11.10 17.36 -5.64
CA THR A 81 11.16 15.90 -5.49
C THR A 81 11.83 15.47 -4.18
N TYR A 82 12.91 16.13 -3.78
CA TYR A 82 13.72 15.73 -2.62
C TYR A 82 12.93 15.74 -1.30
N PRO A 83 12.07 16.72 -0.98
CA PRO A 83 11.25 16.68 0.22
C PRO A 83 10.36 15.43 0.32
N ILE A 84 9.83 14.94 -0.81
CA ILE A 84 8.94 13.76 -0.84
C ILE A 84 9.75 12.49 -0.64
N TYR A 85 10.91 12.34 -1.30
CA TYR A 85 11.83 11.23 -1.03
C TYR A 85 12.27 11.23 0.43
N LYS A 86 12.63 12.39 0.98
CA LYS A 86 13.01 12.54 2.38
C LYS A 86 11.87 12.17 3.33
N LYS A 87 10.61 12.48 2.98
CA LYS A 87 9.42 12.01 3.73
C LYS A 87 9.37 10.48 3.74
N LEU A 88 9.55 9.81 2.60
CA LEU A 88 9.59 8.35 2.53
C LEU A 88 10.71 7.74 3.40
N GLU A 89 11.92 8.30 3.33
CA GLU A 89 13.07 7.82 4.11
C GLU A 89 12.92 8.05 5.62
N SER A 90 12.34 9.20 6.00
CA SER A 90 12.14 9.57 7.41
C SER A 90 10.87 9.01 8.03
N THR A 91 10.01 8.36 7.24
CA THR A 91 8.79 7.71 7.73
C THR A 91 9.17 6.65 8.75
N LYS A 92 8.73 6.83 9.99
CA LYS A 92 8.99 5.86 11.05
C LYS A 92 8.13 4.64 10.80
N ARG A 93 8.80 3.51 10.56
CA ARG A 93 8.15 2.21 10.43
C ARG A 93 7.41 1.89 11.74
N LYS A 94 6.09 1.80 11.64
CA LYS A 94 5.21 1.38 12.73
C LYS A 94 4.23 0.33 12.20
N LYS A 95 4.07 -0.77 12.94
CA LYS A 95 2.94 -1.68 12.75
C LYS A 95 1.85 -1.30 13.72
N THR A 96 0.61 -1.34 13.27
CA THR A 96 -0.57 -1.21 14.12
C THR A 96 -1.50 -2.39 13.88
N GLU A 97 -2.24 -2.81 14.91
CA GLU A 97 -3.28 -3.83 14.73
C GLU A 97 -4.37 -3.26 13.80
N LEU A 98 -4.62 -3.99 12.72
CA LEU A 98 -5.69 -3.70 11.78
C LEU A 98 -7.01 -4.07 12.45
N LYS A 99 -7.90 -3.15 12.79
CA LYS A 99 -9.17 -3.46 13.49
C LYS A 99 -10.38 -3.34 12.56
N LEU A 100 -10.25 -3.86 11.34
CA LEU A 100 -11.28 -3.75 10.32
C LEU A 100 -12.08 -5.06 10.17
N ASP A 101 -13.40 -4.97 10.26
CA ASP A 101 -14.30 -6.11 10.08
C ASP A 101 -14.40 -6.58 8.62
N CYS A 102 -14.14 -5.67 7.66
CA CYS A 102 -14.14 -5.98 6.23
C CYS A 102 -13.00 -6.94 5.81
N VAL A 103 -12.03 -7.18 6.69
CA VAL A 103 -10.85 -7.99 6.43
C VAL A 103 -10.83 -9.22 7.33
N LYS A 104 -10.95 -10.41 6.73
CA LYS A 104 -10.84 -11.68 7.47
C LYS A 104 -9.38 -12.07 7.70
N LYS A 105 -8.87 -11.73 8.87
CA LYS A 105 -7.49 -12.05 9.32
C LYS A 105 -7.26 -13.56 9.44
N LYS A 106 -6.04 -14.02 9.18
CA LYS A 106 -5.66 -15.44 9.22
C LYS A 106 -4.25 -15.64 9.80
N ARG A 107 -4.00 -16.82 10.38
CA ARG A 107 -2.70 -17.19 11.02
C ARG A 107 -1.51 -17.29 10.06
N LYS A 108 -1.75 -17.61 8.78
CA LYS A 108 -0.73 -17.64 7.73
C LYS A 108 -1.13 -16.64 6.65
N PRO A 109 -0.99 -15.32 6.93
CA PRO A 109 -1.34 -14.31 5.96
C PRO A 109 -0.39 -14.38 4.77
N ASN A 110 -0.86 -13.92 3.62
CA ASN A 110 -0.08 -13.72 2.41
C ASN A 110 -0.39 -12.38 1.75
N VAL A 111 -1.03 -11.48 2.52
CA VAL A 111 -1.34 -10.12 2.12
C VAL A 111 -0.97 -9.22 3.29
N GLU A 112 0.00 -8.34 3.06
CA GLU A 112 0.36 -7.27 3.98
C GLU A 112 -0.16 -5.94 3.44
N LEU A 113 -0.69 -5.12 4.34
CA LEU A 113 -1.18 -3.79 4.00
C LEU A 113 -0.19 -2.76 4.52
N SER A 114 0.06 -1.73 3.73
CA SER A 114 0.74 -0.54 4.19
C SER A 114 0.10 0.75 3.71
N LYS A 115 0.03 1.73 4.60
CA LYS A 115 -0.54 3.04 4.33
C LYS A 115 0.47 4.12 4.68
N LEU A 116 0.55 5.16 3.86
CA LEU A 116 1.39 6.32 4.14
C LEU A 116 0.54 7.58 4.34
N ASP A 117 -0.34 7.87 3.37
CA ASP A 117 -1.30 8.98 3.43
C ASP A 117 -2.75 8.46 3.23
N LYS A 118 -3.75 9.34 3.42
CA LYS A 118 -5.18 8.94 3.34
C LYS A 118 -5.58 8.38 1.98
N ASP A 119 -4.92 8.82 0.92
CA ASP A 119 -5.27 8.59 -0.47
C ASP A 119 -4.47 7.45 -1.11
N ASN A 120 -3.63 6.75 -0.34
CA ASN A 120 -2.86 5.63 -0.87
C ASN A 120 -2.97 4.35 -0.05
N LEU A 121 -2.78 3.23 -0.71
CA LEU A 121 -2.70 1.91 -0.08
C LEU A 121 -1.70 1.07 -0.86
N LEU A 122 -0.70 0.56 -0.16
CA LEU A 122 0.19 -0.45 -0.66
C LEU A 122 -0.31 -1.81 -0.18
N ILE A 123 -0.43 -2.76 -1.10
CA ILE A 123 -0.79 -4.15 -0.82
C ILE A 123 0.34 -5.02 -1.34
N ASP A 124 0.99 -5.73 -0.42
CA ASP A 124 2.01 -6.71 -0.75
C ASP A 124 1.42 -8.11 -0.68
N ILE A 125 1.55 -8.89 -1.76
CA ILE A 125 0.94 -10.21 -1.89
C ILE A 125 2.02 -11.25 -2.14
N THR A 126 2.24 -12.12 -1.17
CA THR A 126 3.08 -13.30 -1.37
C THR A 126 2.30 -14.38 -2.13
N THR A 127 2.83 -14.77 -3.28
CA THR A 127 2.22 -15.75 -4.20
C THR A 127 2.82 -17.14 -4.08
N ASP A 128 4.07 -17.25 -3.65
CA ASP A 128 4.76 -18.52 -3.41
C ASP A 128 5.59 -18.48 -2.10
N ARG A 129 5.76 -19.66 -1.48
CA ARG A 129 6.63 -19.89 -0.31
C ARG A 129 6.43 -18.91 0.86
N VAL A 130 5.18 -18.59 1.18
CA VAL A 130 4.80 -17.68 2.28
C VAL A 130 5.60 -17.96 3.58
N GLY A 131 6.36 -16.95 4.03
CA GLY A 131 7.15 -16.99 5.26
C GLY A 131 8.40 -17.86 5.20
N LYS A 132 8.97 -18.05 4.00
CA LYS A 132 10.19 -18.84 3.76
C LYS A 132 11.12 -18.10 2.80
N GLU A 133 12.40 -18.45 2.82
CA GLU A 133 13.39 -17.99 1.84
C GLU A 133 13.00 -18.38 0.40
N GLY A 134 13.29 -17.52 -0.57
CA GLY A 134 12.82 -17.65 -1.94
C GLY A 134 11.34 -17.36 -2.10
N SER A 135 10.73 -16.63 -1.16
CA SER A 135 9.35 -16.18 -1.31
C SER A 135 9.25 -15.17 -2.45
N SER A 136 8.14 -15.18 -3.14
CA SER A 136 7.92 -14.26 -4.25
C SER A 136 6.49 -13.76 -4.25
N GLY A 137 6.33 -12.57 -4.81
CA GLY A 137 5.07 -11.88 -4.73
C GLY A 137 4.93 -10.75 -5.71
N THR A 138 3.83 -10.03 -5.48
CA THR A 138 3.49 -8.85 -6.23
C THR A 138 3.08 -7.78 -5.24
N ALA A 139 3.71 -6.62 -5.33
CA ALA A 139 3.29 -5.44 -4.64
C ALA A 139 2.43 -4.59 -5.56
N TYR A 140 1.42 -3.95 -4.99
CA TYR A 140 0.56 -2.99 -5.66
C TYR A 140 0.54 -1.69 -4.85
N LEU A 141 0.66 -0.56 -5.53
CA LEU A 141 0.43 0.76 -4.96
C LEU A 141 -0.80 1.38 -5.60
N PHE A 142 -1.84 1.56 -4.79
CA PHE A 142 -3.09 2.20 -5.19
C PHE A 142 -3.10 3.65 -4.72
N PHE A 143 -3.55 4.52 -5.61
CA PHE A 143 -3.95 5.89 -5.30
C PHE A 143 -5.45 6.04 -5.48
N PHE A 144 -6.09 6.81 -4.59
CA PHE A 144 -7.52 6.98 -4.53
C PHE A 144 -7.91 8.45 -4.66
N ASP A 145 -8.92 8.72 -5.47
CA ASP A 145 -9.63 10.00 -5.50
C ASP A 145 -11.10 9.76 -5.16
N ASN A 146 -11.60 10.48 -4.14
CA ASN A 146 -12.97 10.32 -3.62
C ASN A 146 -13.36 8.85 -3.35
N GLY A 147 -12.42 8.05 -2.83
CA GLY A 147 -12.61 6.64 -2.51
C GLY A 147 -12.60 5.68 -3.71
N LYS A 148 -12.38 6.18 -4.93
CA LYS A 148 -12.22 5.38 -6.16
C LYS A 148 -10.75 5.26 -6.52
N ILE A 149 -10.36 4.14 -7.13
CA ILE A 149 -8.99 3.96 -7.62
C ILE A 149 -8.74 4.96 -8.76
N ALA A 150 -7.79 5.86 -8.55
CA ALA A 150 -7.35 6.84 -9.54
C ALA A 150 -6.14 6.31 -10.34
N LYS A 151 -5.19 5.66 -9.67
CA LYS A 151 -3.99 5.10 -10.30
C LYS A 151 -3.52 3.86 -9.57
N VAL A 152 -2.94 2.92 -10.31
CA VAL A 152 -2.35 1.69 -9.77
C VAL A 152 -0.97 1.48 -10.37
N PHE A 153 0.00 1.17 -9.52
CA PHE A 153 1.30 0.65 -9.93
C PHE A 153 1.47 -0.78 -9.40
N LYS A 154 2.22 -1.60 -10.14
CA LYS A 154 2.44 -3.02 -9.87
C LYS A 154 3.92 -3.33 -10.02
N GLU A 155 4.50 -4.05 -9.07
CA GLU A 155 5.89 -4.49 -9.09
C GLU A 155 5.97 -5.94 -8.61
N TYR A 156 6.81 -6.75 -9.25
CA TYR A 156 7.08 -8.13 -8.82
C TYR A 156 8.34 -8.17 -7.95
N TRP A 157 8.37 -9.05 -6.97
CA TRP A 157 9.53 -9.20 -6.09
C TRP A 157 9.79 -10.66 -5.73
N ILE A 158 11.04 -10.92 -5.35
CA ILE A 158 11.55 -12.19 -4.84
C ILE A 158 12.49 -11.86 -3.67
N GLU A 159 12.31 -12.53 -2.53
CA GLU A 159 13.21 -12.49 -1.36
C GLU A 159 14.29 -13.56 -1.42
#